data_AF-A0A2N8M4L3-F1
#
_entry.id   AF-A0A2N8M4L3-F1
#
_cell.length_a   1.000
_cell.length_b   1.000
_cell.length_c   1.000
_cell.angle_alpha   90.00
_cell.angle_beta   90.00
_cell.angle_gamma   90.00
#
_symmetry.space_group_name_H-M   'P 1'
#
loop_
_entity.id
_entity.type
_entity.pdbx_description
1 polymer ?
#
loop_
_entity_poly.entity_id
_entity_poly.type
_entity_poly.pdbx_seq_one_letter_code
_entity_poly.pdbx_strand_id
1 'polypeptide(L)'
;MRRAERLFQIVQIIGANPWTTAQTLAQRLEVSERTIYRDIDHLCGSGVPVYAQAGKGYALLEGYQLPPLMFSAEEWQALLTGLAMAQGWAGQRQAGVLQAVQEKLAMAVPARLRAQTATVTAPALPERRMLGALLDPLQRAIADQVKVQIHYRDALDAQSVRTLWPLGLYFWGHCWTLVGWCELRRAFRHFRVDRIVILQTLGSHYPVMPGQTLADYEALEIEQCEKREADERPLSLVRG
;
A
#
# COMPACT_ATOMS: atom_id res chain seq x y z
N MET A 1 27.48 9.74 -27.58
CA MET A 1 26.20 9.33 -26.94
C MET A 1 25.72 10.38 -25.93
N ARG A 2 24.41 10.68 -25.90
CA ARG A 2 23.83 11.63 -24.92
C ARG A 2 23.77 11.00 -23.53
N ARG A 3 23.86 11.81 -22.46
CA ARG A 3 23.89 11.29 -21.08
C ARG A 3 22.65 10.46 -20.73
N ALA A 4 21.45 10.96 -21.03
CA ALA A 4 20.20 10.27 -20.70
C ALA A 4 20.09 8.89 -21.37
N GLU A 5 20.50 8.80 -22.63
CA GLU A 5 20.55 7.55 -23.39
C GLU A 5 21.53 6.55 -22.75
N ARG A 6 22.71 7.02 -22.33
CA ARG A 6 23.68 6.17 -21.63
C ARG A 6 23.15 5.67 -20.29
N LEU A 7 22.51 6.51 -19.50
CA LEU A 7 21.92 6.11 -18.21
C LEU A 7 20.85 5.03 -18.40
N PHE A 8 20.00 5.17 -19.41
CA PHE A 8 19.01 4.16 -19.76
C PHE A 8 19.65 2.83 -20.17
N GLN A 9 20.68 2.86 -21.02
CA GLN A 9 21.40 1.65 -21.44
C GLN A 9 22.11 0.95 -20.27
N ILE A 10 22.71 1.70 -19.34
CA ILE A 10 23.32 1.12 -18.12
C ILE A 10 22.28 0.29 -17.36
N VAL A 11 21.11 0.87 -17.07
CA VAL A 11 20.00 0.20 -16.35
C VAL A 11 19.54 -1.06 -17.07
N GLN A 12 19.41 -1.03 -18.40
CA GLN A 12 19.02 -2.20 -19.19
C GLN A 12 20.07 -3.32 -19.11
N ILE A 13 21.36 -2.98 -19.22
CA ILE A 13 22.44 -3.98 -19.19
C ILE A 13 22.52 -4.66 -17.82
N ILE A 14 22.49 -3.88 -16.73
CA ILE A 14 22.57 -4.44 -15.37
C ILE A 14 21.26 -5.13 -14.93
N GLY A 15 20.13 -4.84 -15.59
CA GLY A 15 18.86 -5.52 -15.33
C GLY A 15 18.71 -6.86 -16.05
N ALA A 16 19.35 -7.02 -17.21
CA ALA A 16 19.34 -8.26 -17.97
C ALA A 16 20.34 -9.31 -17.46
N ASN A 17 21.23 -8.95 -16.51
CA ASN A 17 22.31 -9.81 -16.03
C ASN A 17 22.36 -9.81 -14.50
N PRO A 18 22.66 -10.95 -13.85
CA PRO A 18 22.79 -11.00 -12.39
C PRO A 18 23.86 -10.05 -11.82
N TRP A 19 24.97 -9.87 -12.54
CA TRP A 19 26.07 -8.98 -12.20
C TRP A 19 26.78 -8.49 -13.47
N THR A 20 27.16 -7.21 -13.53
CA THR A 20 27.92 -6.63 -14.65
C THR A 20 29.02 -5.69 -14.14
N THR A 21 30.26 -5.88 -14.57
CA THR A 21 31.39 -5.03 -14.12
C THR A 21 31.39 -3.63 -14.75
N ALA A 22 32.05 -2.68 -14.08
CA ALA A 22 32.29 -1.34 -14.62
C ALA A 22 33.03 -1.41 -15.97
N GLN A 23 34.01 -2.31 -16.09
CA GLN A 23 34.78 -2.55 -17.29
C GLN A 23 33.91 -3.03 -18.46
N THR A 24 33.00 -3.98 -18.21
CA THR A 24 32.05 -4.48 -19.23
C THR A 24 31.12 -3.38 -19.71
N LEU A 25 30.58 -2.57 -18.78
CA LEU A 25 29.75 -1.42 -19.13
C LEU A 25 30.53 -0.37 -19.94
N ALA A 26 31.76 -0.07 -19.51
CA ALA A 26 32.65 0.88 -20.18
C ALA A 26 32.96 0.47 -21.61
N GLN A 27 33.31 -0.81 -21.82
CA GLN A 27 33.57 -1.37 -23.16
C GLN A 27 32.31 -1.33 -24.04
N ARG A 28 31.17 -1.79 -23.53
CA ARG A 28 29.93 -1.89 -24.30
C ARG A 28 29.33 -0.53 -24.67
N LEU A 29 29.57 0.48 -23.84
CA LEU A 29 29.05 1.84 -24.01
C LEU A 29 30.10 2.81 -24.58
N GLU A 30 31.30 2.31 -24.89
CA GLU A 30 32.44 3.08 -25.43
C GLU A 30 32.77 4.32 -24.58
N VAL A 31 32.81 4.15 -23.26
CA VAL A 31 33.17 5.21 -22.29
C VAL A 31 34.21 4.71 -21.30
N SER A 32 34.80 5.62 -20.53
CA SER A 32 35.70 5.24 -19.44
C SER A 32 34.95 4.67 -18.24
N GLU A 33 35.59 3.79 -17.46
CA GLU A 33 35.06 3.31 -16.18
C GLU A 33 34.74 4.45 -15.21
N ARG A 34 35.54 5.53 -15.20
CA ARG A 34 35.26 6.76 -14.43
C ARG A 34 33.89 7.35 -14.79
N THR A 35 33.49 7.27 -16.05
CA THR A 35 32.16 7.73 -16.49
C THR A 35 31.07 6.80 -15.97
N ILE A 36 31.29 5.48 -16.00
CA ILE A 36 30.37 4.50 -15.42
C ILE A 36 30.18 4.74 -13.93
N TYR A 37 31.26 4.89 -13.15
CA TYR A 37 31.18 5.17 -11.71
C TYR A 37 30.30 6.39 -11.42
N ARG A 38 30.55 7.51 -12.11
CA ARG A 38 29.77 8.75 -11.93
C ARG A 38 28.31 8.60 -12.35
N ASP A 39 28.04 7.80 -13.38
CA ASP A 39 26.68 7.58 -13.87
C ASP A 39 25.90 6.59 -12.99
N ILE A 40 26.57 5.61 -12.39
CA ILE A 40 26.00 4.76 -11.32
C ILE A 40 25.67 5.62 -10.09
N ASP A 41 26.58 6.49 -9.63
CA ASP A 41 26.30 7.41 -8.52
C ASP A 41 25.09 8.29 -8.80
N HIS A 42 24.96 8.80 -10.03
CA HIS A 42 23.81 9.58 -10.46
C HIS A 42 22.51 8.76 -10.48
N LEU A 43 22.56 7.51 -10.92
CA LEU A 43 21.41 6.59 -10.90
C LEU A 43 20.97 6.32 -9.46
N CYS A 44 21.90 6.02 -8.56
CA CYS A 44 21.64 5.84 -7.14
C CYS A 44 21.02 7.10 -6.51
N GLY A 45 21.59 8.29 -6.79
CA GLY A 45 21.07 9.57 -6.33
C GLY A 45 19.68 9.92 -6.90
N SER A 46 19.30 9.31 -8.02
CA SER A 46 17.97 9.46 -8.64
C SER A 46 16.96 8.39 -8.18
N GLY A 47 17.34 7.51 -7.25
CA GLY A 47 16.47 6.49 -6.67
C GLY A 47 16.45 5.14 -7.41
N VAL A 48 17.38 4.90 -8.35
CA VAL A 48 17.54 3.59 -8.98
C VAL A 48 18.32 2.67 -8.03
N PRO A 49 17.77 1.51 -7.62
CA PRO A 49 18.37 0.67 -6.59
C PRO A 49 19.43 -0.25 -7.19
N VAL A 50 20.62 0.32 -7.45
CA VAL A 50 21.80 -0.41 -7.92
C VAL A 50 22.60 -0.93 -6.73
N TYR A 51 22.93 -2.22 -6.74
CA TYR A 51 23.90 -2.85 -5.83
C TYR A 51 25.28 -2.87 -6.45
N ALA A 52 26.31 -2.67 -5.62
CA ALA A 52 27.70 -2.87 -6.00
C ALA A 52 28.33 -3.94 -5.11
N GLN A 53 28.97 -4.95 -5.70
CA GLN A 53 29.76 -5.94 -4.98
C GLN A 53 31.17 -5.98 -5.54
N ALA A 54 32.17 -5.83 -4.66
CA ALA A 54 33.58 -5.91 -5.03
C ALA A 54 33.87 -7.25 -5.73
N GLY A 55 34.54 -7.20 -6.87
CA GLY A 55 34.86 -8.37 -7.70
C GLY A 55 33.71 -8.90 -8.57
N LYS A 56 32.46 -8.45 -8.39
CA LYS A 56 31.32 -8.84 -9.25
C LYS A 56 30.79 -7.68 -10.10
N GLY A 57 30.87 -6.45 -9.61
CA GLY A 57 30.36 -5.26 -10.30
C GLY A 57 28.99 -4.84 -9.79
N TYR A 58 28.12 -4.45 -10.73
CA TYR A 58 26.82 -3.85 -10.47
C TYR A 58 25.67 -4.79 -10.82
N ALA A 59 24.60 -4.70 -10.04
CA ALA A 59 23.33 -5.38 -10.27
C ALA A 59 22.18 -4.44 -9.91
N LEU A 60 20.98 -4.69 -10.42
CA LEU A 60 19.78 -4.10 -9.83
C LEU A 60 19.29 -4.93 -8.65
N LEU A 61 18.63 -4.28 -7.69
CA LEU A 61 17.92 -4.98 -6.61
C LEU A 61 17.07 -6.11 -7.19
N GLU A 62 17.23 -7.31 -6.63
CA GLU A 62 16.42 -8.47 -6.97
C GLU A 62 14.93 -8.10 -6.79
N GLY A 63 14.13 -8.20 -7.85
CA GLY A 63 12.72 -7.75 -7.86
C GLY A 63 12.46 -6.31 -8.33
N TYR A 64 13.47 -5.55 -8.77
CA TYR A 64 13.25 -4.22 -9.39
C TYR A 64 12.63 -4.28 -10.79
N GLN A 65 12.80 -5.40 -11.49
CA GLN A 65 12.05 -5.74 -12.70
C GLN A 65 11.07 -6.86 -12.36
N LEU A 66 9.78 -6.63 -12.62
CA LEU A 66 8.79 -7.71 -12.57
C LEU A 66 9.16 -8.72 -13.67
N PRO A 67 9.35 -10.01 -13.34
CA PRO A 67 9.54 -11.03 -14.35
C PRO A 67 8.31 -11.06 -15.28
N PRO A 68 8.43 -11.57 -16.52
CA PRO A 68 7.29 -11.73 -17.40
C PRO A 68 6.17 -12.51 -16.68
N LEU A 69 5.00 -11.87 -16.52
CA LEU A 69 3.84 -12.44 -15.86
C LEU A 69 2.95 -13.11 -16.89
N MET A 70 2.65 -14.39 -16.67
CA MET A 70 1.80 -15.19 -17.53
C MET A 70 0.38 -15.21 -16.95
N PHE A 71 -0.37 -14.13 -17.18
CA PHE A 71 -1.80 -14.11 -16.87
C PHE A 71 -2.62 -14.62 -18.06
N SER A 72 -3.73 -15.30 -17.75
CA SER A 72 -4.83 -15.46 -18.69
C SER A 72 -5.53 -14.11 -18.92
N ALA A 73 -6.38 -14.03 -19.95
CA ALA A 73 -7.17 -12.82 -20.19
C ALA A 73 -8.13 -12.53 -19.02
N GLU A 74 -8.70 -13.58 -18.41
CA GLU A 74 -9.62 -13.47 -17.28
C GLU A 74 -8.91 -13.00 -16.01
N GLU A 75 -7.72 -13.54 -15.72
CA GLU A 75 -6.90 -13.13 -14.59
C GLU A 75 -6.46 -11.67 -14.71
N TRP A 76 -6.06 -11.25 -15.91
CA TRP A 76 -5.70 -9.86 -16.18
C TRP A 76 -6.89 -8.92 -16.00
N GLN A 77 -8.07 -9.31 -16.50
CA GLN A 77 -9.29 -8.52 -16.35
C GLN A 77 -9.73 -8.40 -14.89
N ALA A 78 -9.62 -9.48 -14.10
CA ALA A 78 -9.91 -9.48 -12.67
C ALA A 78 -8.96 -8.53 -11.92
N LEU A 79 -7.67 -8.55 -12.25
CA LEU A 79 -6.66 -7.67 -11.66
C LEU A 79 -6.92 -6.19 -11.98
N LEU A 80 -7.19 -5.89 -13.25
CA LEU A 80 -7.54 -4.53 -13.68
C LEU A 80 -8.80 -4.02 -12.98
N THR A 81 -9.80 -4.89 -12.79
CA THR A 81 -11.03 -4.56 -12.06
C THR A 81 -10.74 -4.24 -10.60
N GLY A 82 -9.94 -5.08 -9.91
CA GLY A 82 -9.55 -4.85 -8.53
C GLY A 82 -8.75 -3.55 -8.34
N LEU A 83 -7.85 -3.22 -9.27
CA LEU A 83 -7.09 -1.97 -9.24
C LEU A 83 -7.97 -0.74 -9.45
N ALA A 84 -8.88 -0.78 -10.45
CA ALA A 84 -9.83 0.31 -10.69
C ALA A 84 -10.74 0.54 -9.47
N MET A 85 -11.24 -0.55 -8.89
CA MET A 85 -11.96 -0.57 -7.63
C MET A 85 -11.16 0.11 -6.51
N ALA A 86 -9.95 -0.37 -6.22
CA ALA A 86 -9.10 0.18 -5.17
C ALA A 86 -8.82 1.68 -5.38
N GLN A 87 -8.54 2.12 -6.61
CA GLN A 87 -8.33 3.54 -6.93
C GLN A 87 -9.54 4.41 -6.60
N GLY A 88 -10.76 3.91 -6.81
CA GLY A 88 -12.01 4.63 -6.50
C GLY A 88 -12.31 4.77 -5.00
N TRP A 89 -11.62 4.02 -4.14
CA TRP A 89 -11.79 4.03 -2.67
C TRP A 89 -10.51 4.41 -1.89
N ALA A 90 -9.38 4.59 -2.57
CA ALA A 90 -8.09 4.93 -1.96
C ALA A 90 -7.96 6.42 -1.65
N GLY A 91 -7.01 6.75 -0.76
CA GLY A 91 -6.53 8.12 -0.60
C GLY A 91 -5.83 8.64 -1.87
N GLN A 92 -5.67 9.96 -1.99
CA GLN A 92 -5.13 10.58 -3.20
C GLN A 92 -3.72 10.09 -3.52
N ARG A 93 -2.85 10.01 -2.49
CA ARG A 93 -1.50 9.50 -2.65
C ARG A 93 -1.51 8.05 -3.10
N GLN A 94 -2.37 7.24 -2.48
CA GLN A 94 -2.43 5.81 -2.77
C GLN A 94 -3.06 5.50 -4.14
N ALA A 95 -3.97 6.33 -4.65
CA ALA A 95 -4.47 6.21 -6.02
C ALA A 95 -3.33 6.35 -7.05
N GLY A 96 -2.42 7.32 -6.87
CA GLY A 96 -1.22 7.46 -7.71
C GLY A 96 -0.26 6.27 -7.62
N VAL A 97 -0.10 5.69 -6.42
CA VAL A 97 0.69 4.46 -6.24
C VAL A 97 0.05 3.28 -6.98
N LEU A 98 -1.28 3.12 -6.89
CA LEU A 98 -2.00 2.06 -7.59
C LEU A 98 -1.91 2.21 -9.11
N GLN A 99 -1.93 3.44 -9.63
CA GLN A 99 -1.68 3.69 -11.05
C GLN A 99 -0.27 3.25 -11.47
N ALA A 100 0.76 3.62 -10.69
CA ALA A 100 2.13 3.20 -10.98
C ALA A 100 2.29 1.66 -10.90
N VAL A 101 1.56 0.98 -10.01
CA VAL A 101 1.52 -0.48 -9.95
C VAL A 101 0.88 -1.06 -11.22
N GLN A 102 -0.24 -0.51 -11.68
CA GLN A 102 -0.89 -0.94 -12.92
C GLN A 102 0.03 -0.80 -14.13
N GLU A 103 0.74 0.33 -14.25
CA GLU A 103 1.70 0.58 -15.32
C GLU A 103 2.86 -0.43 -15.29
N LYS A 104 3.41 -0.72 -14.11
CA LYS A 104 4.46 -1.75 -13.94
C LYS A 104 3.98 -3.14 -14.32
N LEU A 105 2.76 -3.52 -13.93
CA LEU A 105 2.15 -4.80 -14.29
C LEU A 105 1.92 -4.91 -15.80
N ALA A 106 1.43 -3.83 -16.43
CA ALA A 106 1.22 -3.80 -17.88
C ALA A 106 2.53 -4.02 -18.65
N MET A 107 3.65 -3.50 -18.15
CA MET A 107 4.97 -3.74 -18.76
C MET A 107 5.43 -5.20 -18.63
N ALA A 108 4.96 -5.93 -17.61
CA ALA A 108 5.33 -7.31 -17.34
C ALA A 108 4.49 -8.35 -18.11
N VAL A 109 3.40 -7.95 -18.79
CA VAL A 109 2.53 -8.87 -19.55
C VAL A 109 2.73 -8.77 -21.08
N PRO A 110 2.31 -9.81 -21.85
CA PRO A 110 2.34 -9.77 -23.32
C PRO A 110 1.52 -8.62 -23.91
N ALA A 111 1.94 -8.08 -25.06
CA ALA A 111 1.31 -6.92 -25.70
C ALA A 111 -0.22 -7.05 -25.92
N ARG A 112 -0.71 -8.26 -26.21
CA ARG A 112 -2.15 -8.56 -26.38
C ARG A 112 -2.99 -8.22 -25.14
N LEU A 113 -2.41 -8.36 -23.95
CA LEU A 113 -3.10 -8.05 -22.68
C LEU A 113 -2.98 -6.57 -22.32
N ARG A 114 -1.87 -5.91 -22.69
CA ARG A 114 -1.64 -4.48 -22.41
C ARG A 114 -2.71 -3.55 -22.98
N ALA A 115 -3.28 -3.92 -24.13
CA ALA A 115 -4.32 -3.15 -24.79
C ALA A 115 -5.69 -3.24 -24.08
N GLN A 116 -5.85 -4.15 -23.12
CA GLN A 116 -7.08 -4.29 -22.35
C GLN A 116 -7.15 -3.22 -21.26
N THR A 117 -8.34 -2.65 -21.09
CA THR A 117 -8.67 -1.72 -20.02
C THR A 117 -9.59 -2.39 -19.01
N ALA A 118 -9.66 -1.84 -17.79
CA ALA A 118 -10.65 -2.29 -16.83
C ALA A 118 -12.06 -2.10 -17.44
N THR A 119 -12.88 -3.15 -17.45
CA THR A 119 -14.29 -3.06 -17.86
C THR A 119 -15.14 -2.34 -16.81
N VAL A 120 -14.62 -2.20 -15.59
CA VAL A 120 -15.24 -1.51 -14.47
C VAL A 120 -14.52 -0.19 -14.23
N THR A 121 -15.29 0.89 -14.12
CA THR A 121 -14.79 2.21 -13.74
C THR A 121 -15.32 2.58 -12.37
N ALA A 122 -14.44 2.94 -11.43
CA ALA A 122 -14.82 3.48 -10.13
C ALA A 122 -14.38 4.96 -10.04
N PRO A 123 -15.26 5.91 -10.42
CA PRO A 123 -14.89 7.31 -10.44
C PRO A 123 -14.62 7.84 -9.03
N ALA A 124 -13.59 8.68 -8.91
CA ALA A 124 -13.31 9.39 -7.67
C ALA A 124 -14.36 10.50 -7.46
N LEU A 125 -15.38 10.23 -6.64
CA LEU A 125 -16.39 11.22 -6.27
C LEU A 125 -15.78 12.33 -5.38
N PRO A 126 -16.24 13.60 -5.47
CA PRO A 126 -15.71 14.71 -4.67
C PRO A 126 -15.70 14.47 -3.16
N GLU A 127 -16.77 13.89 -2.61
CA GLU A 127 -16.87 13.53 -1.18
C GLU A 127 -15.78 12.54 -0.76
N ARG A 128 -15.36 11.65 -1.68
CA ARG A 128 -14.31 10.67 -1.44
C ARG A 128 -12.92 11.30 -1.48
N ARG A 129 -12.76 12.41 -2.20
CA ARG A 129 -11.52 13.17 -2.21
C ARG A 129 -11.20 13.76 -0.83
N MET A 130 -12.22 14.22 -0.11
CA MET A 130 -12.09 14.68 1.28
C MET A 130 -11.75 13.52 2.22
N LEU A 131 -12.40 12.36 2.03
CA LEU A 131 -12.10 11.15 2.80
C LEU A 131 -10.65 10.69 2.58
N GLY A 132 -10.14 10.79 1.35
CA GLY A 132 -8.76 10.45 1.01
C GLY A 132 -7.72 11.25 1.80
N ALA A 133 -8.01 12.52 2.12
CA ALA A 133 -7.14 13.36 2.95
C ALA A 133 -7.03 12.87 4.41
N LEU A 134 -7.99 12.05 4.86
CA LEU A 134 -7.96 11.40 6.18
C LEU A 134 -7.36 9.98 6.09
N LEU A 135 -7.64 9.23 5.02
CA LEU A 135 -7.16 7.86 4.85
C LEU A 135 -5.64 7.78 4.71
N ASP A 136 -5.04 8.65 3.89
CA ASP A 136 -3.59 8.65 3.67
C ASP A 136 -2.78 8.82 4.98
N PRO A 137 -3.05 9.82 5.84
CA PRO A 137 -2.35 9.95 7.12
C PRO A 137 -2.71 8.85 8.12
N LEU A 138 -3.94 8.32 8.13
CA LEU A 138 -4.29 7.19 9.00
C LEU A 138 -3.52 5.93 8.64
N GLN A 139 -3.45 5.57 7.36
CA GLN A 139 -2.66 4.43 6.90
C GLN A 139 -1.19 4.58 7.26
N ARG A 140 -0.64 5.80 7.11
CA ARG A 140 0.74 6.09 7.50
C ARG A 140 0.94 5.93 9.01
N ALA A 141 0.02 6.46 9.81
CA ALA A 141 0.07 6.34 11.27
C ALA A 141 -0.05 4.88 11.75
N ILE A 142 -0.85 4.05 11.08
CA ILE A 142 -0.92 2.61 11.33
C ILE A 142 0.43 1.95 11.00
N ALA A 143 0.98 2.20 9.81
CA ALA A 143 2.24 1.61 9.37
C ALA A 143 3.43 2.00 10.27
N ASP A 144 3.47 3.25 10.72
CA ASP A 144 4.53 3.78 11.56
C ASP A 144 4.27 3.59 13.07
N GLN A 145 3.13 3.00 13.47
CA GLN A 145 2.69 2.84 14.85
C GLN A 145 2.66 4.17 15.65
N VAL A 146 2.18 5.23 15.01
CA VAL A 146 2.11 6.59 15.58
C VAL A 146 0.69 6.88 16.07
N LYS A 147 0.58 7.48 17.25
CA LYS A 147 -0.71 7.91 17.82
C LYS A 147 -1.35 9.00 16.99
N VAL A 148 -2.67 9.00 16.94
CA VAL A 148 -3.46 10.07 16.34
C VAL A 148 -4.42 10.67 17.35
N GLN A 149 -4.68 11.96 17.22
CA GLN A 149 -5.79 12.62 17.87
C GLN A 149 -6.87 12.93 16.84
N ILE A 150 -8.10 12.60 17.17
CA ILE A 150 -9.26 12.91 16.34
C ILE A 150 -10.24 13.81 17.07
N HIS A 151 -10.81 14.77 16.35
CA HIS A 151 -12.06 15.43 16.72
C HIS A 151 -13.18 14.68 16.02
N TYR A 152 -13.98 13.97 16.80
CA TYR A 152 -14.98 13.03 16.31
C TYR A 152 -16.38 13.50 16.63
N ARG A 153 -17.27 13.41 15.65
CA ARG A 153 -18.71 13.63 15.82
C ARG A 153 -19.43 12.28 15.76
N ASP A 154 -20.10 11.90 16.83
CA ASP A 154 -20.78 10.60 16.87
C ASP A 154 -22.15 10.61 16.13
N ALA A 155 -22.93 9.53 16.27
CA ALA A 155 -24.23 9.41 15.60
C ALA A 155 -25.30 10.38 16.15
N LEU A 156 -25.09 10.91 17.36
CA LEU A 156 -25.98 11.84 18.05
C LEU A 156 -25.44 13.28 17.95
N ASP A 157 -24.51 13.52 17.02
CA ASP A 157 -23.79 14.78 16.83
C ASP A 157 -22.97 15.27 18.04
N ALA A 158 -22.73 14.41 19.03
CA ALA A 158 -21.88 14.77 20.14
C ALA A 158 -20.41 14.81 19.70
N GLN A 159 -19.75 15.93 20.01
CA GLN A 159 -18.35 16.13 19.68
C GLN A 159 -17.45 15.61 20.79
N SER A 160 -16.34 14.98 20.41
CA SER A 160 -15.33 14.54 21.35
C SER A 160 -13.93 14.58 20.75
N VAL A 161 -12.94 14.84 21.60
CA VAL A 161 -11.53 14.69 21.25
C VAL A 161 -11.03 13.37 21.82
N ARG A 162 -10.37 12.56 20.99
CA ARG A 162 -9.88 11.23 21.37
C ARG A 162 -8.44 11.05 20.89
N THR A 163 -7.56 10.62 21.79
CA THR A 163 -6.26 10.05 21.42
C THR A 163 -6.41 8.55 21.20
N LEU A 164 -5.99 8.09 20.03
CA LEU A 164 -6.14 6.72 19.57
C LEU A 164 -4.79 6.13 19.17
N TRP A 165 -4.65 4.82 19.38
CA TRP A 165 -3.65 4.02 18.70
C TRP A 165 -4.34 3.43 17.48
N PRO A 166 -4.07 3.94 16.27
CA PRO A 166 -4.72 3.44 15.06
C PRO A 166 -4.13 2.07 14.72
N LEU A 167 -4.98 1.04 14.67
CA LEU A 167 -4.56 -0.36 14.49
C LEU A 167 -4.89 -0.90 13.10
N GLY A 168 -6.06 -0.56 12.57
CA GLY A 168 -6.51 -1.08 11.29
C GLY A 168 -7.62 -0.25 10.65
N LEU A 169 -7.75 -0.37 9.33
CA LEU A 169 -8.82 0.25 8.55
C LEU A 169 -9.64 -0.84 7.87
N TYR A 170 -10.95 -0.81 8.08
CA TYR A 170 -11.89 -1.75 7.48
C TYR A 170 -12.80 -1.01 6.51
N PHE A 171 -13.06 -1.61 5.36
CA PHE A 171 -13.97 -1.08 4.34
C PHE A 171 -15.19 -1.98 4.18
N TRP A 172 -16.37 -1.43 4.46
CA TRP A 172 -17.64 -2.16 4.45
C TRP A 172 -18.47 -1.90 3.17
N GLY A 173 -17.81 -1.63 2.04
CA GLY A 173 -18.44 -1.32 0.76
C GLY A 173 -18.96 0.12 0.60
N HIS A 174 -19.36 0.77 1.70
CA HIS A 174 -19.93 2.12 1.68
C HIS A 174 -19.25 3.11 2.64
N CYS A 175 -18.56 2.61 3.67
CA CYS A 175 -17.83 3.46 4.61
C CYS A 175 -16.52 2.81 5.09
N TRP A 176 -15.56 3.67 5.43
CA TRP A 176 -14.32 3.30 6.08
C TRP A 176 -14.45 3.43 7.59
N THR A 177 -13.93 2.44 8.32
CA THR A 177 -13.91 2.42 9.78
C THR A 177 -12.49 2.22 10.27
N LEU A 178 -12.03 3.15 11.11
CA LEU A 178 -10.80 3.01 11.87
C LEU A 178 -11.08 2.20 13.12
N VAL A 179 -10.35 1.11 13.29
CA VAL A 179 -10.25 0.39 14.56
C VAL A 179 -9.00 0.86 15.28
N GLY A 180 -9.14 1.15 16.56
CA GLY A 180 -8.02 1.55 17.39
C GLY A 180 -8.27 1.40 18.87
N TRP A 181 -7.16 1.39 19.63
CA TRP A 181 -7.22 1.46 21.09
C TRP A 181 -7.45 2.91 21.52
N CYS A 182 -8.55 3.17 22.23
CA CYS A 182 -8.87 4.51 22.71
C CYS A 182 -8.32 4.73 24.12
N GLU A 183 -7.36 5.65 24.28
CA GLU A 183 -6.71 5.88 25.59
C GLU A 183 -7.71 6.36 26.66
N LEU A 184 -8.70 7.17 26.26
CA LEU A 184 -9.70 7.68 27.18
C LEU A 184 -10.62 6.58 27.72
N ARG A 185 -11.00 5.62 26.87
CA ARG A 185 -11.90 4.52 27.25
C ARG A 185 -11.17 3.25 27.67
N ARG A 186 -9.86 3.19 27.42
CA ARG A 186 -8.99 2.02 27.65
C ARG A 186 -9.59 0.74 27.07
N ALA A 187 -10.03 0.84 25.82
CA ALA A 187 -10.68 -0.26 25.11
C ALA A 187 -10.57 -0.06 23.59
N PHE A 188 -10.75 -1.16 22.84
CA PHE A 188 -10.95 -1.11 21.40
C PHE A 188 -12.23 -0.35 21.05
N ARG A 189 -12.14 0.53 20.04
CA ARG A 189 -13.27 1.29 19.51
C ARG A 189 -13.14 1.44 18.00
N HIS A 190 -14.30 1.61 17.39
CA HIS A 190 -14.44 1.79 15.95
C HIS A 190 -14.92 3.22 15.70
N PHE A 191 -14.29 3.89 14.74
CA PHE A 191 -14.61 5.26 14.36
C PHE A 191 -14.84 5.31 12.86
N ARG A 192 -16.01 5.77 12.43
CA ARG A 192 -16.23 5.97 11.00
C ARG A 192 -15.36 7.14 10.53
N VAL A 193 -14.57 6.92 9.49
CA VAL A 193 -13.59 7.91 9.04
C VAL A 193 -14.28 9.17 8.49
N ASP A 194 -15.46 9.02 7.87
CA ASP A 194 -16.28 10.12 7.36
C ASP A 194 -16.85 11.05 8.47
N ARG A 195 -16.78 10.62 9.73
CA ARG A 195 -17.22 11.39 10.91
C ARG A 195 -16.08 12.07 11.66
N ILE A 196 -14.84 11.91 11.19
CA ILE A 196 -13.69 12.61 11.73
C ILE A 196 -13.67 14.03 11.15
N VAL A 197 -13.78 15.03 12.03
CA VAL A 197 -13.79 16.45 11.66
C VAL A 197 -12.37 16.98 11.53
N ILE A 198 -11.50 16.58 12.46
CA ILE A 198 -10.08 16.96 12.49
C ILE A 198 -9.28 15.70 12.82
N LEU A 199 -8.20 15.48 12.09
CA LEU A 199 -7.22 14.44 12.33
C LEU A 199 -5.84 15.07 12.52
N GLN A 200 -5.16 14.70 13.59
CA GLN A 200 -3.80 15.13 13.89
C GLN A 200 -2.92 13.93 14.25
N THR A 201 -1.78 13.80 13.59
CA THR A 201 -0.76 12.80 13.95
C THR A 201 0.11 13.36 15.06
N LEU A 202 0.23 12.64 16.19
CA LEU A 202 0.87 13.17 17.40
C LEU A 202 2.38 12.95 17.47
N GLY A 203 2.98 12.29 16.47
CA GLY A 203 4.43 12.01 16.40
C GLY A 203 4.97 11.07 17.48
N SER A 204 4.17 10.72 18.49
CA SER A 204 4.50 9.75 19.52
C SER A 204 4.08 8.35 19.09
N HIS A 205 4.97 7.38 19.26
CA HIS A 205 4.65 5.98 19.02
C HIS A 205 3.82 5.40 20.16
N TYR A 206 2.92 4.49 19.85
CA TYR A 206 2.27 3.66 20.86
C TYR A 206 3.00 2.33 21.04
N PRO A 207 3.00 1.74 22.24
CA PRO A 207 3.64 0.45 22.48
C PRO A 207 2.80 -0.69 21.88
N VAL A 208 3.47 -1.73 21.38
CA VAL A 208 2.82 -2.99 21.05
C VAL A 208 2.66 -3.77 22.35
N MET A 209 1.42 -3.83 22.87
CA MET A 209 1.12 -4.54 24.12
C MET A 209 0.08 -5.64 23.87
N PRO A 210 0.28 -6.85 24.41
CA PRO A 210 -0.73 -7.91 24.39
C PRO A 210 -2.07 -7.42 24.94
N GLY A 211 -3.16 -7.81 24.28
CA GLY A 211 -4.51 -7.34 24.57
C GLY A 211 -4.86 -5.98 23.97
N GLN A 212 -3.96 -5.34 23.23
CA GLN A 212 -4.15 -3.99 22.65
C GLN A 212 -3.72 -3.93 21.17
N THR A 213 -3.35 -5.05 20.56
CA THR A 213 -2.97 -5.14 19.16
C THR A 213 -4.18 -5.38 18.25
N LEU A 214 -3.98 -5.25 16.92
CA LEU A 214 -5.01 -5.59 15.95
C LEU A 214 -5.42 -7.07 16.04
N ALA A 215 -4.44 -7.97 16.23
CA ALA A 215 -4.70 -9.40 16.35
C ALA A 215 -5.53 -9.74 17.59
N ASP A 216 -5.28 -9.05 18.71
CA ASP A 216 -6.10 -9.20 19.93
C ASP A 216 -7.55 -8.75 19.68
N TYR A 217 -7.73 -7.64 18.96
CA TYR A 217 -9.05 -7.16 18.56
C TYR A 217 -9.76 -8.17 17.66
N GLU A 218 -9.08 -8.73 16.65
CA GLU A 218 -9.67 -9.70 15.72
C GLU A 218 -10.08 -10.99 16.45
N ALA A 219 -9.26 -11.48 17.39
CA ALA A 219 -9.61 -12.62 18.24
C ALA A 219 -10.86 -12.33 19.10
N LEU A 220 -10.97 -11.13 19.67
CA LEU A 220 -12.14 -10.73 20.46
C LEU A 220 -13.42 -10.64 19.61
N GLU A 221 -13.34 -10.15 18.38
CA GLU A 221 -14.49 -10.07 17.48
C GLU A 221 -14.98 -11.46 17.04
N ILE A 222 -14.05 -12.39 16.74
CA ILE A 222 -14.40 -13.78 16.40
C ILE A 222 -15.17 -14.42 17.57
N GLU A 223 -14.64 -14.33 18.79
CA GLU A 223 -15.29 -14.89 19.98
C GLU A 223 -16.69 -14.27 20.22
N GLN A 224 -16.85 -12.97 19.96
CA GLN A 224 -18.15 -12.30 20.09
C GLN A 224 -19.15 -12.71 19.02
N CYS A 225 -18.71 -12.91 17.77
CA CYS A 225 -19.56 -13.42 16.69
C CYS A 225 -20.04 -14.84 17.01
N GLU A 226 -19.14 -15.73 17.43
CA GLU A 226 -19.51 -17.10 17.81
C GLU A 226 -20.53 -17.15 18.95
N LYS A 227 -20.39 -16.26 19.95
CA LYS A 227 -21.37 -16.13 21.05
C LYS A 227 -22.73 -15.65 20.55
N ARG A 228 -22.77 -14.63 19.67
CA ARG A 228 -24.03 -14.15 19.08
C ARG A 228 -24.73 -15.22 18.27
N GLU A 229 -23.98 -15.97 17.46
CA GLU A 229 -24.53 -17.08 16.68
C GLU A 229 -25.01 -18.24 17.56
N ALA A 230 -24.37 -18.48 18.70
CA ALA A 230 -24.82 -19.49 19.67
C ALA A 230 -26.12 -19.07 20.39
N ASP A 231 -26.25 -17.78 20.74
CA ASP A 231 -27.43 -17.21 21.38
C ASP A 231 -28.63 -17.09 20.43
N GLU A 232 -28.39 -16.95 19.11
CA GLU A 232 -29.42 -16.85 18.07
C GLU A 232 -29.91 -18.22 17.53
N ARG A 233 -29.32 -19.35 17.94
CA ARG A 233 -29.86 -20.67 17.58
C ARG A 233 -31.17 -20.92 18.34
N PRO A 234 -32.32 -21.09 17.65
CA PRO A 234 -33.58 -21.33 18.34
C PRO A 234 -33.53 -22.65 19.11
N LEU A 235 -33.99 -22.62 20.38
CA LEU A 235 -34.38 -23.77 21.18
C LEU A 235 -35.60 -24.48 20.55
N SER A 236 -35.44 -25.04 19.35
CA SER A 236 -36.42 -25.91 18.73
C SER A 236 -35.81 -27.29 18.52
N LEU A 237 -35.68 -28.03 19.63
CA LEU A 237 -35.66 -29.49 19.71
C LEU A 237 -35.67 -29.92 21.19
N VAL A 238 -36.64 -29.43 21.97
CA VAL A 238 -37.10 -30.21 23.13
C VAL A 238 -38.22 -31.09 22.62
N ARG A 239 -37.87 -32.36 22.38
CA ARG A 239 -38.83 -33.44 22.10
C ARG A 239 -39.89 -33.48 23.21
N GLY A 240 -41.15 -33.46 22.80
CA GLY A 240 -42.32 -33.87 23.58
C GLY A 240 -43.28 -34.58 22.65
#